data_AF-A0A2X2UYA0-F1
#
_entry.id   AF-A0A2X2UYA0-F1
#
_cell.length_a   1.000
_cell.length_b   1.000
_cell.length_c   1.000
_cell.angle_alpha   90.00
_cell.angle_beta   90.00
_cell.angle_gamma   90.00
#
_symmetry.space_group_name_H-M   'P 1'
#
loop_
_entity.id
_entity.type
_entity.pdbx_description
1 polymer ?
#
loop_
_entity_poly.entity_id
_entity_poly.type
_entity_poly.pdbx_seq_one_letter_code
_entity_poly.pdbx_strand_id
1 'polypeptide(L)'
;MGDRLIGEAPEYTLEQWLRCDQLWPHVLDAPAFAHLQATLDALQTQLGEDDRYTALQQVFTSLMNDATLTPLFNYHYRISAPPGVNGVQLNPRGWFEFEKAWLPPPRGEEAGRGHPQALP
;
A
#
# COMPACT_ATOMS: atom_id res chain seq x y z
N MET A 1 12.21 4.29 0.32
CA MET A 1 11.61 2.97 -0.03
C MET A 1 10.15 2.96 0.45
N GLY A 2 9.28 3.78 -0.15
CA GLY A 2 7.91 4.03 0.34
C GLY A 2 6.79 3.34 -0.46
N ASP A 3 7.12 2.34 -1.27
CA ASP A 3 6.22 1.71 -2.25
C ASP A 3 5.95 0.22 -1.92
N ARG A 4 6.18 -0.17 -0.66
CA ARG A 4 5.92 -1.54 -0.20
C ARG A 4 4.53 -1.55 0.43
N LEU A 5 3.63 -2.33 -0.16
CA LEU A 5 2.48 -2.96 0.48
C LEU A 5 1.32 -2.05 0.95
N ILE A 6 1.12 -0.87 0.34
CA ILE A 6 -0.14 -0.12 0.50
C ILE A 6 -1.24 -0.86 -0.29
N GLY A 7 -1.85 -1.90 0.31
CA GLY A 7 -2.99 -2.58 -0.31
C GLY A 7 -3.49 -3.81 0.44
N GLU A 8 -2.62 -4.76 0.79
CA GLU A 8 -3.05 -6.07 1.32
C GLU A 8 -2.80 -6.26 2.83
N ALA A 9 -1.78 -5.62 3.40
CA ALA A 9 -1.45 -5.71 4.83
C ALA A 9 -0.89 -4.37 5.35
N PRO A 10 -1.74 -3.35 5.53
CA PRO A 10 -1.30 -2.02 5.96
C PRO A 10 -0.60 -2.04 7.32
N GLU A 11 -0.99 -2.92 8.22
CA GLU A 11 -0.40 -3.09 9.56
C GLU A 11 1.05 -3.56 9.46
N TYR A 12 1.27 -4.63 8.68
CA TYR A 12 2.59 -5.16 8.42
C TYR A 12 3.48 -4.12 7.74
N THR A 13 2.93 -3.39 6.78
CA THR A 13 3.64 -2.31 6.08
C THR A 13 4.14 -1.23 7.02
N LEU A 14 3.24 -0.75 7.89
CA LEU A 14 3.56 0.30 8.86
C LEU A 14 4.60 -0.18 9.87
N GLU A 15 4.48 -1.41 10.36
CA GLU A 15 5.50 -2.00 11.24
C GLU A 15 6.86 -2.14 10.54
N GLN A 16 6.91 -2.68 9.33
CA GLN A 16 8.16 -2.84 8.58
C GLN A 16 8.81 -1.49 8.29
N TRP A 17 8.03 -0.43 8.12
CA TRP A 17 8.58 0.91 7.99
C TRP A 17 9.29 1.38 9.26
N LEU A 18 8.70 1.16 10.45
CA LEU A 18 9.37 1.44 11.74
C LEU A 18 10.64 0.58 11.96
N ARG A 19 10.68 -0.62 11.39
CA ARG A 19 11.81 -1.56 11.55
C ARG A 19 12.96 -1.32 10.58
N CYS A 20 12.65 -1.07 9.32
CA CYS A 20 13.63 -1.19 8.24
C CYS A 20 14.02 0.14 7.60
N ASP A 21 13.28 1.23 7.83
CA ASP A 21 13.66 2.52 7.26
C ASP A 21 14.95 3.02 7.92
N GLN A 22 15.93 3.37 7.07
CA GLN A 22 17.27 3.79 7.50
C GLN A 22 17.26 5.13 8.24
N LEU A 23 16.15 5.88 8.18
CA LEU A 23 16.01 7.14 8.88
C LEU A 23 15.86 6.97 10.39
N TRP A 24 15.27 5.89 10.88
CA TRP A 24 14.93 5.73 12.31
C TRP A 24 16.14 5.75 13.26
N PRO A 25 17.26 5.08 12.97
CA PRO A 25 18.47 5.18 13.80
C PRO A 25 19.11 6.58 13.83
N HIS A 26 18.67 7.51 12.96
CA HIS A 26 19.13 8.90 12.93
C HIS A 26 18.13 9.87 13.57
N VAL A 27 16.86 9.47 13.72
CA VAL A 27 15.81 10.25 14.40
C VAL A 27 15.75 9.91 15.88
N LEU A 28 15.84 8.62 16.21
CA LEU A 28 15.87 8.12 17.57
C LEU A 28 17.32 7.85 17.99
N ASP A 29 17.63 8.12 19.25
CA ASP A 29 18.90 7.66 19.80
C ASP A 29 18.91 6.11 19.91
N ALA A 30 20.11 5.54 20.05
CA ALA A 30 20.29 4.10 20.12
C ALA A 30 19.38 3.39 21.16
N PRO A 31 19.25 3.88 22.41
CA PRO A 31 18.37 3.25 23.38
C PRO A 31 16.89 3.38 23.02
N ALA A 32 16.41 4.53 22.53
CA ALA A 32 15.01 4.68 22.13
C ALA A 32 14.68 3.80 20.92
N PHE A 33 15.58 3.70 19.95
CA PHE A 33 15.37 2.82 18.80
C PHE A 33 15.36 1.33 19.20
N ALA A 34 16.26 0.90 20.09
CA ALA A 34 16.26 -0.46 20.63
C ALA A 34 14.97 -0.76 21.42
N HIS A 35 14.49 0.21 22.20
CA HIS A 35 13.22 0.09 22.92
C HIS A 35 12.04 -0.06 21.94
N LEU A 36 12.00 0.75 20.87
CA LEU A 36 10.98 0.63 19.83
C LEU A 36 11.00 -0.76 19.18
N GLN A 37 12.18 -1.28 18.80
CA GLN A 37 12.29 -2.63 18.22
C GLN A 37 11.76 -3.71 19.17
N ALA A 38 12.17 -3.65 20.45
CA ALA A 38 11.71 -4.61 21.46
C ALA A 38 10.20 -4.54 21.70
N THR A 39 9.61 -3.35 21.69
CA THR A 39 8.15 -3.17 21.77
C THR A 39 7.46 -3.83 20.58
N LEU A 40 7.93 -3.59 19.35
CA LEU A 40 7.36 -4.21 18.16
C LEU A 40 7.50 -5.74 18.18
N ASP A 41 8.61 -6.28 18.68
CA ASP A 41 8.80 -7.72 18.85
C ASP A 41 7.79 -8.32 19.84
N ALA A 42 7.54 -7.62 20.96
CA ALA A 42 6.55 -8.03 21.95
C ALA A 42 5.13 -8.06 21.36
N LEU A 43 4.77 -7.08 20.51
CA LEU A 43 3.46 -7.06 19.84
C LEU A 43 3.24 -8.29 18.95
N GLN A 44 4.29 -8.76 18.27
CA GLN A 44 4.21 -9.94 17.41
C GLN A 44 4.01 -11.25 18.17
N THR A 45 4.21 -11.27 19.48
CA THR A 45 3.90 -12.44 20.33
C THR A 45 2.43 -12.53 20.72
N GLN A 46 1.62 -11.49 20.47
CA GLN A 46 0.20 -11.49 20.77
C GLN A 46 -0.57 -12.39 19.79
N LEU A 47 -1.49 -13.20 20.32
CA LEU A 47 -2.27 -14.17 19.54
C LEU A 47 -3.46 -13.51 18.81
N GLY A 48 -4.01 -12.43 19.36
CA GLY A 48 -5.15 -11.71 18.81
C GLY A 48 -4.72 -10.71 17.73
N GLU A 49 -5.28 -10.83 16.53
CA GLU A 49 -4.99 -9.91 15.43
C GLU A 49 -5.46 -8.48 15.76
N ASP A 50 -6.67 -8.34 16.30
CA ASP A 50 -7.24 -7.06 16.71
C ASP A 50 -6.45 -6.41 17.87
N ASP A 51 -5.98 -7.22 18.81
CA ASP A 51 -5.17 -6.75 19.95
C ASP A 51 -3.82 -6.23 19.45
N ARG A 52 -3.17 -6.98 18.56
CA ARG A 52 -1.91 -6.58 17.93
C ARG A 52 -2.07 -5.32 17.11
N TYR A 53 -3.17 -5.19 16.36
CA TYR A 53 -3.47 -3.98 15.60
C TYR A 53 -3.67 -2.77 16.52
N THR A 54 -4.48 -2.92 17.56
CA THR A 54 -4.73 -1.86 18.55
C THR A 54 -3.43 -1.44 19.23
N ALA A 55 -2.57 -2.39 19.59
CA ALA A 55 -1.29 -2.10 20.21
C ALA A 55 -0.31 -1.42 19.24
N LEU A 56 -0.30 -1.79 17.95
CA LEU A 56 0.49 -1.10 16.93
C LEU A 56 0.03 0.36 16.75
N GLN A 57 -1.28 0.61 16.74
CA GLN A 57 -1.82 1.97 16.71
C GLN A 57 -1.37 2.81 17.91
N GLN A 58 -1.29 2.21 19.10
CA GLN A 58 -0.80 2.88 20.30
C GLN A 58 0.68 3.28 20.18
N VAL A 59 1.53 2.44 19.56
CA VAL A 59 2.93 2.79 19.27
C VAL A 59 3.01 4.03 18.39
N PHE A 60 2.29 4.05 17.27
CA PHE A 60 2.25 5.24 16.41
C PHE A 60 1.71 6.48 17.13
N THR A 61 0.69 6.31 17.96
CA THR A 61 0.12 7.40 18.75
C THR A 61 1.13 7.97 19.74
N SER A 62 1.93 7.13 20.40
CA SER A 62 3.02 7.60 21.26
C SER A 62 4.04 8.41 20.47
N LEU A 63 4.52 7.89 19.33
CA LEU A 63 5.48 8.59 18.47
C LEU A 63 4.96 9.95 17.99
N MET A 64 3.65 10.07 17.75
CA MET A 64 2.99 11.33 17.41
C MET A 64 2.90 12.29 18.60
N ASN A 65 2.53 11.79 19.78
CA ASN A 65 2.44 12.60 21.00
C ASN A 65 3.82 13.15 21.42
N ASP A 66 4.87 12.37 21.21
CA ASP A 66 6.25 12.75 21.48
C ASP A 66 6.86 13.63 20.36
N ALA A 67 6.06 14.01 19.36
CA ALA A 67 6.47 14.77 18.17
C ALA A 67 7.64 14.13 17.38
N THR A 68 7.89 12.84 17.59
CA THR A 68 8.89 12.07 16.83
C THR A 68 8.42 11.83 15.39
N LEU A 69 7.11 11.62 15.22
CA LEU A 69 6.46 11.42 13.93
C LEU A 69 5.31 12.43 13.78
N THR A 70 5.31 13.21 12.71
CA THR A 70 4.21 14.14 12.40
C THR A 70 3.57 13.75 11.07
N PRO A 71 2.34 13.20 11.06
CA PRO A 71 1.66 12.89 9.82
C PRO A 71 1.27 14.20 9.12
N LEU A 72 1.67 14.36 7.86
CA LEU A 72 1.38 15.57 7.08
C LEU A 72 0.09 15.43 6.27
N PHE A 73 -0.12 14.28 5.63
CA PHE A 73 -1.27 14.02 4.76
C PHE A 73 -1.64 12.54 4.76
N ASN A 74 -2.92 12.24 4.61
CA ASN A 74 -3.44 10.89 4.34
C ASN A 74 -3.81 10.79 2.86
N TYR A 75 -3.00 10.09 2.07
CA TYR A 75 -3.26 9.90 0.64
C TYR A 75 -4.32 8.83 0.42
N HIS A 76 -5.39 9.19 -0.29
CA HIS A 76 -6.38 8.25 -0.82
C HIS A 76 -6.17 8.14 -2.33
N TYR A 77 -5.67 6.99 -2.78
CA TYR A 77 -5.53 6.73 -4.21
C TYR A 77 -6.90 6.37 -4.80
N ARG A 78 -7.47 7.27 -5.61
CA ARG A 78 -8.61 6.92 -6.45
C ARG A 78 -8.10 6.44 -7.80
N ILE A 79 -8.20 5.14 -8.01
CA ILE A 79 -7.78 4.49 -9.25
C ILE A 79 -8.94 4.53 -10.25
N SER A 80 -8.72 5.08 -11.43
CA SER A 80 -9.68 5.00 -12.55
C SER A 80 -9.16 4.04 -13.61
N ALA A 81 -9.81 2.90 -13.77
CA ALA A 81 -9.61 2.06 -14.95
C ALA A 81 -10.32 2.69 -16.16
N PRO A 82 -9.75 2.64 -17.37
CA PRO A 82 -10.44 3.07 -18.58
C PRO A 82 -11.78 2.32 -18.71
N PRO A 83 -12.88 2.98 -19.12
CA PRO A 83 -14.16 2.32 -19.29
C PRO A 83 -14.02 1.12 -20.24
N GLY A 84 -14.50 -0.05 -19.80
CA GLY A 84 -14.40 -1.28 -20.58
C GLY A 84 -13.12 -2.09 -20.36
N VAL A 85 -12.16 -1.66 -19.55
CA VAL A 85 -11.03 -2.53 -19.16
C VAL A 85 -11.38 -3.24 -17.86
N ASN A 86 -11.38 -4.58 -17.89
CA ASN A 86 -11.64 -5.43 -16.73
C ASN A 86 -10.37 -6.18 -16.32
N GLY A 87 -10.31 -6.66 -15.08
CA GLY A 87 -9.24 -7.55 -14.62
C GLY A 87 -7.89 -6.90 -14.31
N VAL A 88 -7.82 -5.56 -14.27
CA VAL A 88 -6.66 -4.81 -13.77
C VAL A 88 -6.59 -4.97 -12.26
N GLN A 89 -5.43 -5.36 -11.73
CA GLN A 89 -5.20 -5.51 -10.30
C GLN A 89 -4.08 -4.58 -9.85
N LEU A 90 -4.19 -4.01 -8.65
CA LEU A 90 -3.07 -3.33 -8.02
C LEU A 90 -2.27 -4.39 -7.28
N ASN A 91 -0.98 -4.50 -7.57
CA ASN A 91 -0.13 -5.43 -6.87
C ASN A 91 0.36 -4.86 -5.54
N PRO A 92 0.91 -5.71 -4.66
CA PRO A 92 1.40 -5.26 -3.37
C PRO A 92 2.60 -4.29 -3.46
N ARG A 93 3.15 -4.02 -4.65
CA ARG A 93 4.20 -3.00 -4.87
C ARG A 93 3.63 -1.67 -5.38
N GLY A 94 2.32 -1.48 -5.37
CA GLY A 94 1.68 -0.25 -5.85
C GLY A 94 1.59 -0.12 -7.37
N TRP A 95 1.91 -1.17 -8.13
CA TRP A 95 1.85 -1.16 -9.60
C TRP A 95 0.61 -1.87 -10.12
N PHE A 96 0.09 -1.40 -11.26
CA PHE A 96 -0.96 -2.11 -11.98
C PHE A 96 -0.42 -3.34 -12.70
N GLU A 97 -0.99 -4.49 -12.39
CA GLU A 97 -0.80 -5.72 -13.13
C GLU A 97 -1.87 -5.84 -14.21
N PHE A 98 -1.40 -6.05 -15.44
CA PHE A 98 -2.24 -6.18 -16.64
C PHE A 98 -2.31 -7.62 -17.15
N GLU A 99 -1.71 -8.59 -16.46
CA GLU A 99 -1.68 -10.00 -16.91
C GLU A 99 -3.07 -10.60 -17.10
N LYS A 100 -4.04 -10.15 -16.29
CA LYS A 100 -5.44 -10.57 -16.36
C LYS A 100 -6.34 -9.50 -16.97
N ALA A 101 -5.77 -8.44 -17.55
CA ALA A 101 -6.55 -7.37 -18.14
C ALA A 101 -7.20 -7.82 -19.45
N TRP A 102 -8.49 -7.53 -19.62
CA TRP A 102 -9.23 -7.86 -20.83
C TRP A 102 -10.28 -6.80 -21.17
N LEU A 103 -10.63 -6.74 -22.46
CA LEU A 103 -11.68 -5.89 -23.00
C LEU A 103 -12.91 -6.75 -23.33
N PRO A 104 -14.14 -6.33 -22.98
CA PRO A 104 -15.34 -7.01 -23.43
C PRO A 104 -15.46 -6.88 -24.95
N PRO A 105 -16.12 -7.86 -25.59
CA PRO A 105 -16.34 -7.81 -27.03
C PRO A 105 -17.10 -6.52 -27.39
N PRO A 106 -16.80 -5.91 -28.55
CA PRO A 106 -17.48 -4.71 -29.00
C PRO A 106 -18.98 -4.98 -29.10
N ARG A 107 -19.80 -4.08 -28.52
CA ARG A 107 -21.25 -4.14 -28.69
C ARG A 107 -21.55 -3.71 -30.12
N GLY A 108 -22.18 -4.59 -30.89
CA GLY A 108 -22.84 -4.48 -32.21
C GLY A 108 -22.63 -3.30 -33.18
N GLU A 109 -22.41 -2.06 -32.73
CA GLU A 109 -22.24 -0.88 -33.58
C GLU A 109 -20.81 -0.67 -34.12
N GLU A 110 -19.78 -1.23 -33.47
CA GLU A 110 -18.40 -1.15 -33.97
C GLU A 110 -17.99 -2.32 -34.87
N ALA A 111 -18.73 -3.43 -34.86
CA ALA A 111 -18.43 -4.61 -35.67
C ALA A 111 -18.66 -4.41 -37.18
N GLY A 112 -19.28 -3.29 -37.59
CA GLY A 112 -19.66 -3.02 -38.98
C GLY A 112 -18.82 -1.97 -39.73
N ARG A 113 -17.90 -1.25 -39.06
CA ARG A 113 -17.07 -0.21 -39.73
C ARG A 113 -15.66 -0.69 -40.05
N GLY A 114 -15.57 -1.80 -40.76
CA GLY A 114 -14.37 -2.23 -41.47
C GLY A 114 -14.65 -2.32 -42.96
N HIS A 115 -15.03 -1.21 -43.60
CA HIS A 115 -15.01 -1.17 -45.06
C HIS A 115 -13.55 -1.09 -45.51
N PRO A 116 -13.03 -2.02 -46.33
CA PRO A 116 -11.71 -1.86 -46.92
C PRO A 116 -11.82 -0.73 -47.94
N GLN A 117 -11.20 0.42 -47.64
CA GLN A 117 -10.87 1.39 -48.68
C GLN A 117 -9.80 0.76 -49.57
N ALA A 118 -10.23 0.21 -50.71
CA ALA A 118 -9.35 0.00 -51.83
C ALA A 118 -8.87 1.39 -52.31
N LEU A 119 -7.55 1.60 -52.28
CA LEU A 119 -6.90 2.73 -52.94
C LEU A 119 -6.19 2.20 -54.21
N PRO A 120 -6.11 3.04 -55.26
CA PRO A 120 -5.76 2.65 -56.63
C PRO A 120 -4.33 2.17 -56.81
#